data_AF-A0A7U4JN04-F1
#
_entry.id   AF-A0A7U4JN04-F1
#
_cell.length_a   1.000
_cell.length_b   1.000
_cell.length_c   1.000
_cell.angle_alpha   90.00
_cell.angle_beta   90.00
_cell.angle_gamma   90.00
#
_symmetry.space_group_name_H-M   'P 1'
#
loop_
_entity.id
_entity.type
_entity.pdbx_description
1 polymer ?
#
loop_
_entity_poly.entity_id
_entity_poly.type
_entity_poly.pdbx_seq_one_letter_code
_entity_poly.pdbx_strand_id
1 'polypeptide(L)' 'MKKPNKALIIGIFIISITTILRNFLIQLPEFILGLGYGIGIVFELIGVYSINHDISKFQNCKRNFIKRCLNK' A
#
# COMPACT_ATOMS: atom_id res chain seq x y z
N MET A 1 2.57 20.04 -12.29
CA MET A 1 1.59 19.14 -11.61
C MET A 1 2.39 18.07 -10.86
N LYS A 2 2.28 17.97 -9.52
CA LYS A 2 2.95 16.92 -8.76
C LYS A 2 2.45 15.56 -9.28
N LYS A 3 3.37 14.68 -9.68
CA LYS A 3 3.06 13.36 -10.23
C LYS A 3 2.13 12.62 -9.26
N PRO A 4 1.03 12.00 -9.72
CA PRO A 4 0.12 11.30 -8.82
C PRO A 4 0.88 10.24 -8.01
N ASN A 5 0.66 10.26 -6.70
CA ASN A 5 1.36 9.36 -5.80
C ASN A 5 0.76 7.96 -5.91
N LYS A 6 1.45 7.08 -6.64
CA LYS A 6 0.98 5.73 -6.92
C LYS A 6 0.71 4.93 -5.64
N ALA A 7 1.51 5.11 -4.58
CA ALA A 7 1.31 4.41 -3.32
C ALA A 7 0.00 4.84 -2.65
N LEU A 8 -0.26 6.15 -2.63
CA LEU A 8 -1.50 6.71 -2.09
C LEU A 8 -2.73 6.20 -2.85
N ILE A 9 -2.68 6.21 -4.19
CA ILE A 9 -3.78 5.72 -5.04
C ILE A 9 -4.06 4.23 -4.79
N ILE A 10 -3.00 3.42 -4.69
CA ILE A 10 -3.12 1.98 -4.39
C ILE A 10 -3.75 1.78 -3.00
N GLY A 11 -3.32 2.55 -1.99
CA GLY A 11 -3.87 2.47 -0.64
C GLY A 11 -5.37 2.76 -0.61
N ILE A 12 -5.78 3.88 -1.22
CA ILE A 12 -7.20 4.28 -1.33
C ILE A 12 -8.01 3.21 -2.05
N PHE A 13 -7.48 2.65 -3.13
CA PHE A 13 -8.14 1.60 -3.89
C PHE A 13 -8.34 0.32 -3.05
N ILE A 14 -7.32 -0.10 -2.32
CA ILE A 14 -7.39 -1.27 -1.42
C ILE A 14 -8.42 -1.04 -0.31
N ILE A 15 -8.41 0.12 0.35
CA ILE A 15 -9.39 0.42 1.41
C ILE A 15 -10.80 0.45 0.83
N SER A 16 -10.99 1.08 -0.33
CA SER A 16 -12.29 1.16 -0.99
C SER A 16 -12.85 -0.22 -1.31
N ILE A 17 -12.04 -1.11 -1.92
CA ILE A 17 -12.43 -2.50 -2.20
C ILE A 17 -12.68 -3.28 -0.91
N THR A 18 -11.81 -3.15 0.11
CA THR A 18 -11.99 -3.84 1.39
C THR A 18 -13.29 -3.42 2.08
N THR A 19 -13.64 -2.14 1.97
CA THR A 19 -14.89 -1.57 2.52
C THR A 19 -16.11 -2.07 1.75
N ILE A 20 -16.04 -2.10 0.42
CA ILE A 20 -17.10 -2.66 -0.43
C ILE A 20 -17.28 -4.15 -0.13
N LEU A 21 -16.19 -4.91 -0.04
CA LEU A 21 -16.22 -6.34 0.30
C LEU A 21 -16.86 -6.58 1.65
N ARG A 22 -16.52 -5.79 2.69
CA ARG A 22 -17.12 -5.91 4.03
C ARG A 22 -18.62 -5.66 4.03
N ASN A 23 -19.09 -4.71 3.22
CA ASN A 23 -20.48 -4.25 3.26
C ASN A 23 -21.40 -4.97 2.26
N PHE A 24 -20.86 -5.44 1.12
CA PHE A 24 -21.65 -5.98 0.01
C PHE A 24 -21.37 -7.45 -0.32
N LEU A 25 -20.20 -7.98 0.06
CA LEU A 25 -19.89 -9.39 -0.16
C LEU A 25 -19.79 -10.14 1.17
N ILE A 26 -20.08 -11.44 1.07
CA ILE A 26 -19.96 -12.52 2.06
C ILE A 26 -19.01 -12.20 3.21
N GLN A 27 -19.42 -12.61 4.43
CA GLN A 27 -18.64 -12.70 5.67
C GLN A 27 -17.19 -13.16 5.42
N LEU A 28 -16.33 -12.24 4.96
CA LEU A 28 -14.91 -12.50 4.81
C LEU A 28 -14.36 -12.70 6.22
N PRO A 29 -13.47 -13.67 6.43
CA PRO A 29 -12.79 -13.82 7.71
C PRO A 29 -12.21 -12.47 8.14
N GLU A 30 -12.42 -12.11 9.42
CA GLU A 30 -11.97 -10.81 9.92
C GLU A 30 -10.47 -10.58 9.70
N PHE A 31 -9.68 -11.66 9.70
CA PHE A 31 -8.27 -11.63 9.34
C PHE A 31 -8.01 -11.01 7.95
N ILE A 32 -8.79 -11.39 6.93
CA ILE A 32 -8.59 -10.88 5.56
C ILE A 32 -9.00 -9.41 5.47
N LEU A 33 -10.09 -9.03 6.14
CA LEU A 33 -10.51 -7.63 6.23
C LEU A 33 -9.45 -6.78 6.94
N GLY A 34 -8.94 -7.26 8.09
CA GLY A 34 -7.87 -6.60 8.83
C GLY A 34 -6.59 -6.45 8.01
N LEU A 35 -6.20 -7.48 7.24
CA LEU A 35 -5.09 -7.38 6.30
C LEU A 35 -5.34 -6.33 5.21
N GLY A 36 -6.54 -6.32 4.63
CA GLY A 36 -6.91 -5.34 3.60
C GLY A 36 -6.81 -3.90 4.10
N TYR A 37 -7.41 -3.61 5.26
CA TYR A 37 -7.31 -2.29 5.88
C TYR A 37 -5.87 -1.94 6.26
N GLY A 38 -5.14 -2.87 6.90
CA GLY A 38 -3.77 -2.64 7.33
C GLY A 38 -2.84 -2.32 6.15
N ILE A 39 -2.89 -3.11 5.08
CA ILE A 39 -2.11 -2.87 3.87
C ILE A 39 -2.50 -1.53 3.23
N GLY A 40 -3.81 -1.26 3.10
CA GLY A 40 -4.32 -0.01 2.56
C GLY A 40 -3.78 1.22 3.30
N ILE A 41 -3.89 1.22 4.63
CA ILE A 41 -3.40 2.31 5.50
C ILE A 41 -1.89 2.49 5.34
N VAL A 42 -1.10 1.41 5.32
CA VAL A 42 0.36 1.51 5.12
C VAL A 42 0.70 2.16 3.78
N PHE A 43 -0.01 1.80 2.71
CA PHE A 43 0.19 2.41 1.39
C PHE A 43 -0.19 3.89 1.34
N GLU A 44 -1.28 4.28 2.02
CA GLU A 44 -1.66 5.67 2.18
C GLU A 44 -0.61 6.47 2.96
N LEU A 45 -0.12 5.94 4.09
CA LEU A 45 0.92 6.59 4.90
C LEU A 45 2.23 6.77 4.11
N ILE A 46 2.69 5.73 3.41
CA ILE A 46 3.87 5.83 2.52
C ILE A 46 3.61 6.86 1.41
N GLY A 47 2.39 6.88 0.87
CA GLY A 47 1.95 7.85 -0.12
C GLY A 47 2.03 9.28 0.40
N VAL A 48 1.35 9.60 1.50
CA VAL A 48 1.36 10.94 2.10
C VAL A 48 2.79 11.35 2.46
N TYR A 49 3.57 10.46 3.08
CA TYR A 49 4.97 10.73 3.44
C TYR A 49 5.80 11.12 2.22
N SER A 50 5.62 10.44 1.09
CA SER A 50 6.38 10.72 -0.14
C SER A 50 5.94 11.96 -0.91
N ILE A 51 4.83 12.60 -0.53
CA ILE A 51 4.44 13.91 -1.10
C ILE A 51 5.36 15.02 -0.61
N ASN A 52 5.84 14.91 0.64
CA ASN A 52 6.61 15.94 1.33
C ASN A 52 8.06 15.53 1.63
N HIS A 53 8.39 14.24 1.55
CA HIS A 53 9.72 13.73 1.86
C HIS A 53 10.30 12.90 0.72
N ASP A 54 11.63 12.97 0.57
CA ASP A 54 12.35 12.15 -0.39
C ASP A 54 12.37 10.68 0.07
N ILE A 55 11.75 9.82 -0.73
CA ILE A 55 11.66 8.37 -0.52
C ILE A 55 12.72 7.58 -1.30
N SER A 56 13.70 8.24 -1.92
CA SER A 56 14.81 7.60 -2.65
C SER A 56 15.51 6.52 -1.83
N LYS A 57 15.74 6.76 -0.53
CA LYS A 57 16.34 5.79 0.40
C LYS A 57 15.49 4.53 0.56
N PHE A 58 14.18 4.69 0.72
CA PHE A 58 13.26 3.55 0.85
C PHE A 58 13.18 2.75 -0.46
N GLN A 59 13.15 3.42 -1.60
CA GLN A 59 13.17 2.75 -2.92
C GLN A 59 14.47 1.98 -3.15
N ASN A 60 15.63 2.57 -2.80
CA ASN A 60 16.92 1.89 -2.89
C ASN A 60 17.00 0.69 -1.94
N CYS A 61 16.52 0.83 -0.70
CA CYS A 61 16.44 -0.27 0.25
C CYS A 61 15.58 -1.42 -0.31
N LYS A 62 14.37 -1.13 -0.80
CA LYS A 62 13.49 -2.10 -1.46
C LYS A 62 14.19 -2.78 -2.64
N ARG A 63 14.86 -2.01 -3.51
CA ARG A 63 15.57 -2.56 -4.68
C ARG A 63 16.72 -3.48 -4.28
N ASN A 64 17.50 -3.11 -3.27
CA ASN A 64 18.60 -3.93 -2.76
C ASN A 64 18.09 -5.20 -2.06
N PHE A 65 16.98 -5.12 -1.33
CA PHE A 65 16.35 -6.29 -0.72
C PHE A 65 15.85 -7.27 -1.80
N ILE A 66 15.17 -6.77 -2.83
CA ILE A 66 14.71 -7.59 -3.96
C ILE A 66 15.89 -8.25 -4.69
N LYS A 67 16.98 -7.53 -4.93
CA LYS A 67 18.21 -8.11 -5.52
C LYS A 67 18.79 -9.23 -4.65
N ARG A 68 18.87 -9.01 -3.34
CA ARG A 68 19.34 -10.02 -2.38
C ARG A 68 18.44 -11.28 -2.38
N CYS A 69 17.12 -11.12 -2.42
CA CYS A 69 16.19 -12.25 -2.45
C CYS A 69 16.16 -12.98 -3.79
N LEU A 70 16.30 -12.27 -4.92
CA LEU A 70 16.26 -12.87 -6.25
C LEU A 70 17.61 -13.39 -6.75
N ASN A 71 18.65 -13.37 -5.91
CA ASN A 71 20.00 -13.89 -6.21
C ASN A 71 20.52 -13.46 -7.60
N LYS A 72 20.34 -12.17 -7.93
CA LYS A 72 20.75 -11.56 -9.21
C LYS A 72 21.61 -10.33 -8.98
#